data_AF-A0A0J7KA25-F1
#
_entry.id   AF-A0A0J7KA25-F1
#
_cell.length_a   1.000
_cell.length_b   1.000
_cell.length_c   1.000
_cell.angle_alpha   90.00
_cell.angle_beta   90.00
_cell.angle_gamma   90.00
#
_symmetry.space_group_name_H-M   'P 1'
#
loop_
_entity.id
_entity.type
_entity.pdbx_description
1 polymer ?
#
loop_
_entity_poly.entity_id
_entity_poly.type
_entity_poly.pdbx_seq_one_letter_code
_entity_poly.pdbx_strand_id
1 'polypeptide(L)'
;MCLLLLDYIIPRKKRICLVGATCNDPALNAAAQQFKVSVLKSETGTEYVEDTTYYTYFVLKQFEGSEYYTLCKTPHRILGSTALLQLAEKKESLPSIKRPMFTQAMIGTVVVFSGFRAREDELRKLANMVLIMGGSIRKEMGIKVTHLIANHCSGDKYRYADTFGLPIMSVEWVIALWNAKDDVSSYADNEELIATYKLKPFYGAKVCFSGFPEEEKKHMCEVLEQQGGESTEINDPNCTHVVVDESNVNVLPNLVSVSAFIVKTGWFWTSVQNEAAADEKEYLFEHYLETVLSPTASSRRNSQQVVASNVTLPKHPYWLGVPLSKILQNGADSPASVSGSFLDCTASPDKQLLDGIPEVEAVDTENLQKVRENLSKRHQVFLELVETEANYVGILNTIMMLFKLPLENLVGKSGKELLNSTEVKIIFGNFPPIYDVHKQLLEALRCSAANWTEDISIGKIFLKYEPDLVKAYPPYVNFFENTKQMLEECDQNKPRFHAFLKNCQTIPECGSYFRNIL
;
A
#
# COMPACT_ATOMS: atom_id res chain seq x y z
N MET A 1 -33.62 32.36 -49.63
CA MET A 1 -33.16 32.85 -48.31
C MET A 1 -33.73 31.90 -47.28
N CYS A 2 -32.92 30.93 -46.82
CA CYS A 2 -33.35 29.83 -45.97
C CYS A 2 -33.94 30.36 -44.66
N LEU A 3 -35.23 30.12 -44.45
CA LEU A 3 -35.89 30.30 -43.16
C LEU A 3 -35.30 29.28 -42.18
N LEU A 4 -34.70 29.82 -41.12
CA LEU A 4 -34.30 29.12 -39.92
C LEU A 4 -35.52 28.39 -39.34
N LEU A 5 -35.58 27.07 -39.53
CA LEU A 5 -36.39 26.18 -38.70
C LEU A 5 -35.72 26.11 -37.33
N LEU A 6 -36.12 27.04 -36.45
CA LEU A 6 -35.99 26.86 -35.01
C LEU A 6 -36.83 25.64 -34.64
N ASP A 7 -36.17 24.52 -34.34
CA ASP A 7 -36.79 23.35 -33.73
C ASP A 7 -37.42 23.78 -32.39
N TYR A 8 -38.73 24.05 -32.44
CA TYR A 8 -39.56 24.33 -31.29
C TYR A 8 -39.62 23.05 -30.44
N ILE A 9 -38.85 22.99 -29.35
CA ILE A 9 -38.83 21.85 -28.42
C ILE A 9 -40.15 21.87 -27.63
N ILE A 10 -41.20 21.29 -28.19
CA ILE A 10 -42.42 20.97 -27.45
C ILE A 10 -42.05 19.91 -26.39
N PRO A 11 -42.37 20.11 -25.09
CA PRO A 11 -42.12 19.09 -24.08
C PRO A 11 -43.00 17.87 -24.38
N ARG A 12 -42.38 16.85 -24.99
CA ARG A 12 -43.07 15.59 -25.35
C ARG A 12 -43.54 14.89 -24.09
N LYS A 13 -44.79 14.37 -24.12
CA LYS A 13 -45.37 13.62 -23.01
C LYS A 13 -44.61 12.30 -22.82
N LYS A 14 -44.46 11.84 -21.58
CA LYS A 14 -43.79 10.56 -21.27
C LYS A 14 -44.81 9.42 -21.21
N ARG A 15 -44.42 8.24 -21.68
CA ARG A 15 -45.21 7.00 -21.54
C ARG A 15 -44.30 5.80 -21.34
N ILE A 16 -44.81 4.74 -20.71
CA ILE A 16 -44.11 3.47 -20.52
C ILE A 16 -44.76 2.43 -21.43
N CYS A 17 -43.96 1.62 -22.11
CA CYS A 17 -44.42 0.47 -22.87
C CYS A 17 -43.73 -0.78 -22.34
N LEU A 18 -44.49 -1.69 -21.74
CA LEU A 18 -44.00 -3.02 -21.38
C LEU A 18 -43.95 -3.87 -22.65
N VAL A 19 -42.80 -4.48 -22.94
CA VAL A 19 -42.55 -5.27 -24.15
C VAL A 19 -42.40 -6.76 -23.84
N GLY A 20 -43.10 -7.60 -24.60
CA GLY A 20 -42.99 -9.06 -24.55
C GLY A 20 -43.30 -9.65 -23.18
N ALA A 21 -42.38 -10.44 -22.63
CA ALA A 21 -42.56 -11.14 -21.34
C ALA A 21 -42.81 -10.21 -20.14
N THR A 22 -42.46 -8.93 -20.24
CA THR A 22 -42.68 -7.93 -19.18
C THR A 22 -44.16 -7.56 -19.02
N CYS A 23 -44.99 -7.77 -20.05
CA CYS A 23 -46.42 -7.48 -20.03
C CYS A 23 -47.19 -8.25 -18.96
N ASN A 24 -46.72 -9.46 -18.64
CA ASN A 24 -47.36 -10.42 -17.74
C ASN A 24 -46.86 -10.34 -16.29
N ASP A 25 -45.86 -9.48 -16.00
CA ASP A 25 -45.31 -9.32 -14.66
C ASP A 25 -46.18 -8.35 -13.82
N PRO A 26 -46.86 -8.82 -12.75
CA PRO A 26 -47.73 -7.98 -11.95
C PRO A 26 -46.96 -6.93 -11.15
N ALA A 27 -45.75 -7.24 -10.67
CA ALA A 27 -44.93 -6.31 -9.90
C ALA A 27 -44.46 -5.15 -10.78
N LEU A 28 -44.06 -5.45 -12.01
CA LEU A 28 -43.62 -4.45 -12.97
C LEU A 28 -44.77 -3.56 -13.46
N ASN A 29 -45.97 -4.12 -13.67
CA ASN A 29 -47.17 -3.34 -13.98
C ASN A 29 -47.52 -2.37 -12.84
N ALA A 30 -47.47 -2.84 -11.59
CA ALA A 30 -47.71 -1.99 -10.43
C ALA A 30 -46.66 -0.86 -10.33
N ALA A 31 -45.38 -1.18 -10.54
CA ALA A 31 -44.29 -0.20 -10.57
C ALA A 31 -44.50 0.86 -11.66
N ALA A 32 -44.85 0.45 -12.89
CA ALA A 32 -45.08 1.36 -14.01
C ALA A 32 -46.22 2.37 -13.73
N GLN A 33 -47.29 1.94 -13.06
CA GLN A 33 -48.43 2.80 -12.73
C GLN A 33 -48.09 3.90 -11.70
N GLN A 34 -47.08 3.69 -10.84
CA GLN A 34 -46.68 4.68 -9.83
C GLN A 34 -46.15 5.98 -10.44
N PHE A 35 -45.61 5.93 -11.65
CA PHE A 35 -45.04 7.10 -12.35
C PHE A 35 -46.10 8.05 -12.92
N LYS A 36 -47.41 7.73 -12.80
CA LYS A 36 -48.54 8.55 -13.29
C LYS A 36 -48.43 8.92 -14.78
N VAL A 37 -47.88 8.02 -15.59
CA VAL A 37 -47.78 8.12 -17.06
C VAL A 37 -48.64 7.05 -17.72
N SER A 38 -48.95 7.21 -19.01
CA SER A 38 -49.67 6.15 -19.74
C SER A 38 -48.79 4.90 -19.84
N VAL A 39 -49.37 3.75 -19.49
CA VAL A 39 -48.70 2.44 -19.55
C VAL A 39 -49.34 1.62 -20.66
N LEU A 40 -48.54 1.21 -21.64
CA LEU A 40 -48.92 0.38 -22.78
C LEU A 40 -48.30 -1.01 -22.67
N LYS A 41 -48.91 -1.98 -23.33
CA LYS A 41 -48.40 -3.34 -23.48
C LYS A 41 -48.28 -3.65 -24.96
N SER A 42 -47.17 -4.23 -25.37
CA SER A 42 -46.92 -4.64 -26.76
C SER A 42 -46.03 -5.88 -26.77
N GLU A 43 -46.17 -6.75 -27.78
CA GLU A 43 -45.29 -7.92 -27.89
C GLU A 43 -43.89 -7.54 -28.37
N THR A 44 -43.79 -6.60 -29.32
CA THR A 44 -42.51 -6.19 -29.94
C THR A 44 -42.13 -4.74 -29.65
N GLY A 45 -43.11 -3.88 -29.33
CA GLY A 45 -42.91 -2.45 -29.10
C GLY A 45 -42.66 -1.61 -30.36
N THR A 46 -42.48 -2.24 -31.52
CA THR A 46 -42.14 -1.56 -32.79
C THR A 46 -43.26 -0.64 -33.29
N GLU A 47 -44.51 -0.97 -32.97
CA GLU A 47 -45.72 -0.18 -33.27
C GLU A 47 -45.65 1.26 -32.75
N TYR A 48 -44.89 1.49 -31.68
CA TYR A 48 -44.81 2.77 -30.98
C TYR A 48 -43.51 3.55 -31.25
N VAL A 49 -42.68 3.04 -32.16
CA VAL A 49 -41.37 3.62 -32.50
C VAL A 49 -41.51 4.91 -33.30
N GLU A 50 -42.39 4.93 -34.29
CA GLU A 50 -42.58 6.09 -35.18
C GLU A 50 -43.40 7.22 -34.53
N ASP A 51 -44.05 6.94 -33.41
CA ASP A 51 -44.83 7.94 -32.68
C ASP A 51 -43.91 8.96 -31.99
N THR A 52 -43.81 10.13 -32.61
CA THR A 52 -42.99 11.25 -32.15
C THR A 52 -43.69 12.14 -31.13
N THR A 53 -44.97 11.89 -30.82
CA THR A 53 -45.74 12.70 -29.86
C THR A 53 -45.37 12.40 -28.41
N TYR A 54 -44.86 11.19 -28.15
CA TYR A 54 -44.41 10.74 -26.82
C TYR A 54 -42.92 10.40 -26.79
N TYR A 55 -42.30 10.56 -25.63
CA TYR A 55 -41.09 9.80 -25.28
C TYR A 55 -41.51 8.49 -24.64
N THR A 56 -41.36 7.40 -25.40
CA THR A 56 -41.69 6.05 -24.94
C THR A 56 -40.51 5.46 -24.19
N TYR A 57 -40.77 4.94 -23.00
CA TYR A 57 -39.85 4.13 -22.21
C TYR A 57 -40.22 2.66 -22.44
N PHE A 58 -39.49 2.00 -23.32
CA PHE A 58 -39.64 0.58 -23.59
C PHE A 58 -38.98 -0.22 -22.48
N VAL A 59 -39.75 -1.08 -21.81
CA VAL A 59 -39.26 -1.91 -20.72
C VAL A 59 -39.09 -3.33 -21.23
N LEU A 60 -37.86 -3.82 -21.22
CA LEU A 60 -37.49 -5.15 -21.69
C LEU A 60 -36.94 -5.99 -20.54
N LYS A 61 -37.17 -7.30 -20.60
CA LYS A 61 -36.61 -8.26 -19.63
C LYS A 61 -35.15 -8.62 -19.94
N GLN A 62 -34.75 -8.53 -21.21
CA GLN A 62 -33.41 -8.87 -21.70
C GLN A 62 -32.98 -7.84 -22.75
N PHE A 63 -31.70 -7.48 -22.77
CA PHE A 63 -31.12 -6.54 -23.73
C PHE A 63 -30.42 -7.30 -24.87
N GLU A 64 -31.12 -8.27 -25.42
CA GLU A 64 -30.67 -9.14 -26.51
C GLU A 64 -31.85 -9.37 -27.46
N GLY A 65 -31.56 -9.75 -28.71
CA GLY A 65 -32.60 -10.01 -29.73
C GLY A 65 -32.88 -8.85 -30.68
N SER A 66 -33.60 -9.17 -31.76
CA SER A 66 -33.92 -8.25 -32.86
C SER A 66 -34.71 -7.03 -32.39
N GLU A 67 -35.58 -7.21 -31.40
CA GLU A 67 -36.43 -6.15 -30.86
C GLU A 67 -35.57 -5.11 -30.17
N TYR A 68 -34.67 -5.54 -29.28
CA TYR A 68 -33.75 -4.65 -28.57
C TYR A 68 -32.88 -3.83 -29.53
N TYR A 69 -32.25 -4.48 -30.52
CA TYR A 69 -31.41 -3.77 -31.50
C TYR A 69 -32.19 -2.80 -32.37
N THR A 70 -33.45 -3.11 -32.69
CA THR A 70 -34.33 -2.21 -33.44
C THR A 70 -34.69 -1.00 -32.59
N LEU A 71 -35.11 -1.21 -31.34
CA LEU A 71 -35.47 -0.14 -30.41
C LEU A 71 -34.28 0.77 -30.07
N CYS A 72 -33.06 0.23 -30.00
CA CYS A 72 -31.84 1.00 -29.74
C CYS A 72 -31.53 2.04 -30.83
N LYS A 73 -32.01 1.83 -32.07
CA LYS A 73 -31.82 2.77 -33.19
C LYS A 73 -32.78 3.96 -33.14
N THR A 74 -33.74 3.94 -32.20
CA THR A 74 -34.82 4.92 -32.11
C THR A 74 -34.48 6.03 -31.11
N PRO A 75 -35.13 7.20 -31.17
CA PRO A 75 -34.89 8.29 -30.22
C PRO A 75 -35.56 8.06 -28.85
N HIS A 76 -36.23 6.92 -28.65
CA HIS A 76 -36.92 6.53 -27.43
C HIS A 76 -35.95 6.06 -26.34
N ARG A 77 -36.48 5.58 -25.22
CA ARG A 77 -35.70 5.17 -24.05
C ARG A 77 -35.94 3.71 -23.78
N ILE A 78 -34.89 3.01 -23.33
CA ILE A 78 -34.95 1.59 -23.02
C ILE A 78 -34.57 1.40 -21.56
N LEU A 79 -35.44 0.72 -20.82
CA LEU A 79 -35.24 0.33 -19.43
C LEU A 79 -35.31 -1.19 -19.28
N GLY A 80 -34.53 -1.73 -18.36
CA GLY A 80 -34.68 -3.10 -17.88
C GLY A 80 -35.81 -3.19 -16.87
N SER A 81 -36.31 -4.41 -16.64
CA SER A 81 -37.28 -4.68 -15.59
C SER A 81 -36.77 -4.25 -14.21
N THR A 82 -35.51 -4.57 -13.89
CA THR A 82 -34.89 -4.25 -12.58
C THR A 82 -34.80 -2.73 -12.37
N ALA A 83 -34.35 -1.99 -13.38
CA ALA A 83 -34.26 -0.53 -13.28
C ALA A 83 -35.62 0.12 -12.98
N LEU A 84 -36.71 -0.36 -13.58
CA LEU A 84 -38.04 0.20 -13.31
C LEU A 84 -38.50 -0.09 -11.88
N LEU A 85 -38.23 -1.30 -11.37
CA LEU A 85 -38.55 -1.67 -10.00
C LEU A 85 -37.78 -0.81 -8.99
N GLN A 86 -36.46 -0.64 -9.19
CA GLN A 86 -35.61 0.20 -8.35
C GLN A 86 -36.05 1.67 -8.35
N LEU A 87 -36.38 2.22 -9.53
CA LEU A 87 -36.89 3.58 -9.67
C LEU A 87 -38.22 3.77 -8.91
N ALA A 88 -39.12 2.78 -8.98
CA ALA A 88 -40.41 2.83 -8.30
C ALA A 88 -40.26 2.75 -6.78
N GLU A 89 -39.39 1.86 -6.29
CA GLU A 89 -39.08 1.71 -4.86
C GLU A 89 -38.51 3.00 -4.26
N LYS A 90 -37.56 3.65 -4.95
CA LYS A 90 -36.96 4.93 -4.53
C LYS A 90 -37.83 6.15 -4.80
N LYS A 91 -38.99 5.98 -5.46
CA LYS A 91 -39.89 7.06 -5.91
C LYS A 91 -39.18 8.12 -6.77
N GLU A 92 -38.23 7.69 -7.58
CA GLU A 92 -37.48 8.56 -8.48
C GLU A 92 -38.28 8.88 -9.75
N SER A 93 -37.90 9.94 -10.46
CA SER A 93 -38.50 10.26 -11.76
C SER A 93 -37.87 9.45 -12.89
N LEU A 94 -38.63 9.16 -13.96
CA LEU A 94 -38.09 8.46 -15.13
C LEU A 94 -36.85 9.17 -15.71
N PRO A 95 -35.73 8.44 -15.91
CA PRO A 95 -34.45 9.02 -16.29
C PRO A 95 -34.53 9.67 -17.68
N SER A 96 -33.79 10.77 -17.86
CA SER A 96 -33.74 11.47 -19.16
C SER A 96 -32.62 10.96 -20.09
N ILE A 97 -31.80 10.03 -19.60
CA ILE A 97 -30.59 9.54 -20.26
C ILE A 97 -30.95 8.76 -21.52
N LYS A 98 -30.35 9.10 -22.68
CA LYS A 98 -30.65 8.45 -23.97
C LYS A 98 -30.27 6.98 -24.06
N ARG A 99 -29.22 6.57 -23.35
CA ARG A 99 -28.68 5.21 -23.41
C ARG A 99 -29.62 4.20 -22.71
N PRO A 100 -29.63 2.93 -23.15
CA PRO A 100 -30.33 1.86 -22.43
C PRO A 100 -29.81 1.70 -21.00
N MET A 101 -30.71 1.42 -20.05
CA MET A 101 -30.37 1.16 -18.65
C MET A 101 -31.10 -0.08 -18.15
N PHE A 102 -30.37 -1.14 -17.83
CA PHE A 102 -30.97 -2.40 -17.39
C PHE A 102 -31.28 -2.40 -15.88
N THR A 103 -30.35 -1.90 -15.09
CA THR A 103 -30.41 -1.80 -13.63
C THR A 103 -29.78 -0.47 -13.19
N GLN A 104 -30.09 -0.02 -11.97
CA GLN A 104 -29.46 1.11 -11.30
C GLN A 104 -28.28 0.69 -10.40
N ALA A 105 -27.77 -0.53 -10.53
CA ALA A 105 -26.70 -1.07 -9.68
C ALA A 105 -25.46 -0.16 -9.60
N MET A 106 -25.11 0.56 -10.66
CA MET A 106 -23.97 1.50 -10.69
C MET A 106 -24.39 2.97 -10.80
N ILE A 107 -25.62 3.32 -10.38
CA ILE A 107 -26.08 4.71 -10.41
C ILE A 107 -25.21 5.59 -9.51
N GLY A 108 -24.80 6.76 -10.01
CA GLY A 108 -23.89 7.66 -9.29
C GLY A 108 -22.41 7.26 -9.34
N THR A 109 -22.09 6.03 -9.75
CA THR A 109 -20.71 5.57 -9.92
C THR A 109 -20.09 6.18 -11.18
N VAL A 110 -18.94 6.85 -11.01
CA VAL A 110 -18.10 7.35 -12.09
C VAL A 110 -16.78 6.59 -12.08
N VAL A 111 -16.48 5.90 -13.17
CA VAL A 111 -15.38 4.95 -13.31
C VAL A 111 -14.33 5.45 -14.30
N VAL A 112 -13.06 5.16 -14.00
CA VAL A 112 -11.94 5.27 -14.95
C VAL A 112 -11.26 3.91 -15.06
N PHE A 113 -10.85 3.53 -16.28
CA PHE A 113 -10.11 2.30 -16.53
C PHE A 113 -8.59 2.54 -16.65
N SER A 114 -7.80 1.61 -16.13
CA SER A 114 -6.33 1.57 -16.22
C SER A 114 -5.80 0.17 -16.55
N GLY A 115 -4.74 0.06 -17.35
CA GLY A 115 -4.09 -1.23 -17.63
C GLY A 115 -4.68 -2.09 -18.77
N PHE A 116 -5.52 -1.53 -19.65
CA PHE A 116 -6.23 -2.29 -20.70
C PHE A 116 -5.67 -2.11 -22.13
N ARG A 117 -4.42 -1.66 -22.30
CA ARG A 117 -3.86 -1.34 -23.64
C ARG A 117 -3.84 -2.54 -24.60
N ALA A 118 -3.60 -3.74 -24.07
CA ALA A 118 -3.55 -4.99 -24.86
C ALA A 118 -4.90 -5.73 -24.94
N ARG A 119 -5.96 -5.23 -24.26
CA ARG A 119 -7.26 -5.91 -24.10
C ARG A 119 -8.42 -4.97 -24.40
N GLU A 120 -8.42 -4.38 -25.60
CA GLU A 120 -9.40 -3.36 -25.96
C GLU A 120 -10.84 -3.92 -26.06
N ASP A 121 -11.01 -5.15 -26.53
CA ASP A 121 -12.33 -5.78 -26.64
C ASP A 121 -12.97 -6.07 -25.27
N GLU A 122 -12.15 -6.50 -24.31
CA GLU A 122 -12.58 -6.68 -22.92
C GLU A 122 -12.99 -5.33 -22.30
N LEU A 123 -12.20 -4.28 -22.53
CA LEU A 123 -12.53 -2.92 -22.10
C LEU A 123 -13.87 -2.44 -22.67
N ARG A 124 -14.15 -2.69 -23.96
CA ARG A 124 -15.44 -2.32 -24.59
C ARG A 124 -16.61 -3.05 -23.94
N LYS A 125 -16.45 -4.35 -23.65
CA LYS A 125 -17.46 -5.16 -22.97
C LYS A 125 -17.75 -4.63 -21.56
N LEU A 126 -16.71 -4.42 -20.75
CA LEU A 126 -16.83 -3.86 -19.40
C LEU A 126 -17.43 -2.46 -19.41
N ALA A 127 -16.98 -1.59 -20.33
CA ALA A 127 -17.53 -0.26 -20.49
C ALA A 127 -19.04 -0.31 -20.81
N ASN A 128 -19.47 -1.21 -21.70
CA ASN A 128 -20.89 -1.38 -22.00
C ASN A 128 -21.68 -1.83 -20.77
N MET A 129 -21.16 -2.79 -19.99
CA MET A 129 -21.79 -3.26 -18.75
C MET A 129 -21.98 -2.11 -17.74
N VAL A 130 -20.93 -1.31 -17.49
CA VAL A 130 -20.99 -0.16 -16.57
C VAL A 130 -22.06 0.86 -17.04
N LEU A 131 -22.11 1.18 -18.34
CA LEU A 131 -23.07 2.13 -18.87
C LEU A 131 -24.52 1.64 -18.76
N ILE A 132 -24.75 0.35 -19.03
CA ILE A 132 -26.08 -0.27 -18.95
C ILE A 132 -26.54 -0.41 -17.49
N MET A 133 -25.63 -0.58 -16.53
CA MET A 133 -25.94 -0.56 -15.09
C MET A 133 -26.12 0.85 -14.50
N GLY A 134 -26.12 1.89 -15.34
CA GLY A 134 -26.36 3.28 -14.93
C GLY A 134 -25.11 4.09 -14.58
N GLY A 135 -23.93 3.47 -14.60
CA GLY A 135 -22.65 4.11 -14.31
C GLY A 135 -22.17 5.07 -15.41
N SER A 136 -21.17 5.88 -15.07
CA SER A 136 -20.54 6.83 -16.01
C SER A 136 -19.07 6.54 -16.15
N ILE A 137 -18.52 6.75 -17.36
CA ILE A 137 -17.11 6.47 -17.64
C ILE A 137 -16.40 7.77 -18.00
N ARG A 138 -15.19 7.95 -17.46
CA ARG A 138 -14.29 9.05 -17.81
C ARG A 138 -12.99 8.49 -18.38
N LYS A 139 -12.37 9.25 -19.28
CA LYS A 139 -11.07 8.89 -19.86
C LYS A 139 -9.94 9.19 -18.87
N GLU A 140 -9.97 10.38 -18.30
CA GLU A 140 -8.96 10.89 -17.37
C GLU A 140 -9.48 10.94 -15.94
N MET A 141 -8.54 10.89 -14.99
CA MET A 141 -8.82 11.09 -13.58
C MET A 141 -9.29 12.52 -13.29
N GLY A 142 -10.13 12.66 -12.28
CA GLY A 142 -10.61 13.96 -11.82
C GLY A 142 -11.53 13.83 -10.62
N ILE A 143 -11.95 14.98 -10.07
CA ILE A 143 -12.67 15.08 -8.78
C ILE A 143 -14.02 14.34 -8.79
N LYS A 144 -14.63 14.15 -9.96
CA LYS A 144 -15.91 13.43 -10.10
C LYS A 144 -15.76 11.91 -10.15
N VAL A 145 -14.53 11.39 -10.24
CA VAL A 145 -14.28 9.95 -10.33
C VAL A 145 -14.48 9.33 -8.95
N THR A 146 -15.25 8.26 -8.90
CA THR A 146 -15.57 7.55 -7.65
C THR A 146 -14.76 6.28 -7.49
N HIS A 147 -14.47 5.56 -8.58
CA HIS A 147 -13.82 4.25 -8.56
C HIS A 147 -12.82 4.15 -9.72
N LEU A 148 -11.70 3.47 -9.49
CA LEU A 148 -10.76 3.05 -10.53
C LEU A 148 -10.95 1.56 -10.78
N ILE A 149 -11.08 1.16 -12.04
CA ILE A 149 -10.96 -0.25 -12.44
C ILE A 149 -9.59 -0.45 -13.08
N ALA A 150 -8.76 -1.26 -12.46
CA ALA A 150 -7.39 -1.47 -12.89
C ALA A 150 -7.11 -2.95 -13.15
N ASN A 151 -6.34 -3.22 -14.21
CA ASN A 151 -5.84 -4.55 -14.55
C ASN A 151 -4.36 -4.75 -14.15
N HIS A 152 -3.70 -3.69 -13.68
CA HIS A 152 -2.35 -3.69 -13.14
C HIS A 152 -2.23 -2.61 -12.05
N CYS A 153 -1.38 -2.83 -11.05
CA CYS A 153 -1.20 -1.92 -9.92
C CYS A 153 -0.15 -0.82 -10.15
N SER A 154 -0.07 -0.29 -11.38
CA SER A 154 0.97 0.67 -11.77
C SER A 154 0.42 1.86 -12.56
N GLY A 155 1.23 2.91 -12.66
CA GLY A 155 0.97 4.10 -13.44
C GLY A 155 0.18 5.20 -12.72
N ASP A 156 0.16 6.39 -13.33
CA ASP A 156 -0.33 7.63 -12.71
C ASP A 156 -1.78 7.57 -12.24
N LYS A 157 -2.64 6.84 -12.98
CA LYS A 157 -4.04 6.64 -12.61
C LYS A 157 -4.18 5.85 -11.31
N TYR A 158 -3.39 4.79 -11.14
CA TYR A 158 -3.38 4.00 -9.91
C TYR A 158 -2.87 4.85 -8.75
N ARG A 159 -1.73 5.54 -8.94
CA ARG A 159 -1.14 6.43 -7.92
C ARG A 159 -2.11 7.50 -7.46
N TYR A 160 -2.83 8.13 -8.40
CA TYR A 160 -3.88 9.11 -8.08
C TYR A 160 -4.97 8.48 -7.21
N ALA A 161 -5.49 7.32 -7.61
CA ALA A 161 -6.56 6.66 -6.87
C ALA A 161 -6.13 6.29 -5.44
N ASP A 162 -4.94 5.72 -5.28
CA ASP A 162 -4.37 5.36 -3.98
C ASP A 162 -4.15 6.59 -3.09
N THR A 163 -3.52 7.64 -3.63
CA THR A 163 -3.24 8.89 -2.90
C THR A 163 -4.50 9.57 -2.37
N PHE A 164 -5.58 9.55 -3.15
CA PHE A 164 -6.86 10.18 -2.77
C PHE A 164 -7.86 9.21 -2.12
N GLY A 165 -7.46 7.97 -1.85
CA GLY A 165 -8.31 6.96 -1.21
C GLY A 165 -9.53 6.57 -2.05
N LEU A 166 -9.45 6.66 -3.38
CA LEU A 166 -10.48 6.15 -4.27
C LEU A 166 -10.41 4.61 -4.30
N PRO A 167 -11.54 3.89 -4.17
CA PRO A 167 -11.56 2.45 -4.31
C PRO A 167 -10.98 2.00 -5.67
N ILE A 168 -9.98 1.11 -5.61
CA ILE A 168 -9.36 0.48 -6.76
C ILE A 168 -9.92 -0.93 -6.86
N MET A 169 -10.71 -1.17 -7.89
CA MET A 169 -11.49 -2.39 -8.07
C MET A 169 -10.92 -3.24 -9.20
N SER A 170 -11.10 -4.56 -9.08
CA SER A 170 -10.80 -5.50 -10.14
C SER A 170 -11.92 -5.55 -11.19
N VAL A 171 -11.66 -6.23 -12.32
CA VAL A 171 -12.69 -6.39 -13.39
C VAL A 171 -13.85 -7.27 -12.94
N GLU A 172 -13.57 -8.20 -12.03
CA GLU A 172 -14.52 -9.13 -11.46
C GLU A 172 -15.63 -8.41 -10.69
N TRP A 173 -15.37 -7.22 -10.14
CA TRP A 173 -16.39 -6.38 -9.51
C TRP A 173 -17.53 -6.02 -10.45
N VAL A 174 -17.21 -5.55 -11.66
CA VAL A 174 -18.21 -5.19 -12.68
C VAL A 174 -18.94 -6.43 -13.18
N ILE A 175 -18.22 -7.54 -13.31
CA ILE A 175 -18.80 -8.82 -13.74
C ILE A 175 -19.77 -9.34 -12.68
N ALA A 176 -19.44 -9.26 -11.40
CA ALA A 176 -20.29 -9.67 -10.29
C ALA A 176 -21.57 -8.84 -10.24
N LEU A 177 -21.45 -7.51 -10.31
CA LEU A 177 -22.61 -6.61 -10.40
C LEU A 177 -23.51 -6.94 -11.59
N TRP A 178 -22.91 -7.23 -12.74
CA TRP A 178 -23.68 -7.60 -13.94
C TRP A 178 -24.35 -8.96 -13.82
N ASN A 179 -23.71 -9.95 -13.20
CA ASN A 179 -24.32 -11.25 -12.96
C ASN A 179 -25.52 -11.12 -12.01
N ALA A 180 -25.45 -10.19 -11.05
CA ALA A 180 -26.52 -9.82 -10.15
C ALA A 180 -27.46 -8.73 -10.70
N LYS A 181 -27.47 -8.45 -12.01
CA LYS A 181 -28.29 -7.37 -12.62
C LYS A 181 -29.81 -7.50 -12.41
N ASP A 182 -30.27 -8.71 -12.12
CA ASP A 182 -31.68 -9.03 -11.88
C ASP A 182 -32.06 -8.88 -10.38
N ASP A 183 -31.06 -8.69 -9.50
CA ASP A 183 -31.25 -8.40 -8.08
C ASP A 183 -31.47 -6.89 -7.86
N VAL A 184 -32.61 -6.55 -7.25
CA VAL A 184 -33.03 -5.17 -6.96
C VAL A 184 -32.16 -4.53 -5.86
N SER A 185 -31.59 -5.35 -4.97
CA SER A 185 -30.80 -4.92 -3.82
C SER A 185 -29.29 -4.81 -4.11
N SER A 186 -28.84 -5.22 -5.29
CA SER A 186 -27.43 -5.19 -5.68
C SER A 186 -27.01 -3.80 -6.16
N TYR A 187 -26.14 -3.15 -5.39
CA TYR A 187 -25.57 -1.84 -5.71
C TYR A 187 -24.04 -1.84 -5.54
N ALA A 188 -23.40 -0.96 -6.33
CA ALA A 188 -21.96 -0.79 -6.38
C ALA A 188 -21.35 -0.16 -5.13
N ASP A 189 -22.16 0.51 -4.30
CA ASP A 189 -21.75 1.14 -3.04
C ASP A 189 -21.78 0.19 -1.83
N ASN A 190 -22.15 -1.08 -2.03
CA ASN A 190 -22.11 -2.09 -0.97
C ASN A 190 -20.67 -2.33 -0.51
N GLU A 191 -20.39 -2.02 0.77
CA GLU A 191 -19.07 -2.12 1.38
C GLU A 191 -18.49 -3.54 1.34
N GLU A 192 -19.31 -4.57 1.52
CA GLU A 192 -18.87 -5.97 1.47
C GLU A 192 -18.42 -6.35 0.07
N LEU A 193 -19.15 -5.89 -0.94
CA LEU A 193 -18.81 -6.10 -2.35
C LEU A 193 -17.52 -5.36 -2.72
N ILE A 194 -17.35 -4.12 -2.25
CA ILE A 194 -16.14 -3.33 -2.46
C ILE A 194 -14.94 -4.01 -1.80
N ALA A 195 -15.07 -4.48 -0.55
CA ALA A 195 -13.99 -5.16 0.15
C ALA A 195 -13.58 -6.47 -0.56
N THR A 196 -14.56 -7.24 -1.06
CA THR A 196 -14.33 -8.52 -1.73
C THR A 196 -13.58 -8.38 -3.05
N TYR A 197 -13.92 -7.36 -3.85
CA TYR A 197 -13.34 -7.16 -5.18
C TYR A 197 -12.32 -6.00 -5.26
N LYS A 198 -11.85 -5.52 -4.11
CA LYS A 198 -10.73 -4.58 -4.04
C LYS A 198 -9.50 -5.21 -4.71
N LEU A 199 -8.84 -4.45 -5.56
CA LEU A 199 -7.68 -4.94 -6.30
C LEU A 199 -6.51 -5.19 -5.33
N LYS A 200 -5.98 -6.42 -5.34
CA LYS A 200 -4.84 -6.79 -4.51
C LYS A 200 -3.55 -6.08 -4.98
N PRO A 201 -2.57 -5.84 -4.08
CA PRO A 201 -1.40 -5.01 -4.38
C PRO A 201 -0.57 -5.49 -5.57
N PHE A 202 -0.43 -6.80 -5.74
CA PHE A 202 0.41 -7.37 -6.79
C PHE A 202 -0.38 -7.93 -7.97
N TYR A 203 -1.65 -7.55 -8.14
CA TYR A 203 -2.46 -8.02 -9.26
C TYR A 203 -1.81 -7.68 -10.60
N GLY A 204 -1.55 -8.73 -11.40
CA GLY A 204 -0.90 -8.62 -12.69
C GLY A 204 0.61 -8.34 -12.63
N ALA A 205 1.23 -8.42 -11.45
CA ALA A 205 2.68 -8.34 -11.29
C ALA A 205 3.30 -9.75 -11.32
N LYS A 206 4.34 -9.92 -12.14
CA LYS A 206 5.23 -11.08 -12.13
C LYS A 206 6.54 -10.68 -11.46
N VAL A 207 6.85 -11.28 -10.32
CA VAL A 207 7.95 -10.86 -9.44
C VAL A 207 8.99 -11.96 -9.31
N CYS A 208 10.26 -11.59 -9.45
CA CYS A 208 11.40 -12.45 -9.19
C CYS A 208 12.14 -11.98 -7.93
N PHE A 209 12.49 -12.90 -7.04
CA PHE A 209 13.26 -12.62 -5.83
C PHE A 209 14.72 -13.05 -6.01
N SER A 210 15.67 -12.15 -5.74
CA SER A 210 17.10 -12.38 -5.92
C SER A 210 17.90 -11.98 -4.68
N GLY A 211 18.83 -12.85 -4.26
CA GLY A 211 19.71 -12.60 -3.10
C GLY A 211 19.17 -13.08 -1.75
N PHE A 212 18.11 -13.89 -1.72
CA PHE A 212 17.49 -14.42 -0.50
C PHE A 212 17.84 -15.90 -0.30
N PRO A 213 17.93 -16.38 0.96
CA PRO A 213 17.90 -17.81 1.29
C PRO A 213 16.65 -18.49 0.73
N GLU A 214 16.73 -19.78 0.40
CA GLU A 214 15.64 -20.51 -0.25
C GLU A 214 14.38 -20.56 0.61
N GLU A 215 14.53 -20.69 1.93
CA GLU A 215 13.40 -20.70 2.87
C GLU A 215 12.66 -19.35 2.88
N GLU A 216 13.41 -18.23 2.90
CA GLU A 216 12.82 -16.89 2.88
C GLU A 216 12.20 -16.58 1.52
N LYS A 217 12.88 -16.95 0.42
CA LYS A 217 12.36 -16.81 -0.94
C LYS A 217 11.02 -17.53 -1.08
N LYS A 218 10.92 -18.77 -0.59
CA LYS A 218 9.68 -19.54 -0.63
C LYS A 218 8.55 -18.84 0.11
N HIS A 219 8.81 -18.34 1.33
CA HIS A 219 7.82 -17.56 2.10
C HIS A 219 7.37 -16.29 1.35
N MET A 220 8.31 -15.54 0.76
CA MET A 220 7.98 -14.35 -0.04
C MET A 220 7.12 -14.69 -1.26
N CYS A 221 7.36 -15.83 -1.91
CA CYS A 221 6.51 -16.33 -3.00
C CYS A 221 5.09 -16.66 -2.52
N GLU A 222 4.95 -17.36 -1.38
CA GLU A 222 3.64 -17.68 -0.80
C GLU A 222 2.85 -16.40 -0.47
N VAL A 223 3.51 -15.39 0.12
CA VAL A 223 2.90 -14.08 0.40
C VAL A 223 2.52 -13.36 -0.90
N LEU A 224 3.38 -13.39 -1.92
CA LEU A 224 3.11 -12.77 -3.23
C LEU A 224 1.83 -13.34 -3.87
N GLU A 225 1.68 -14.66 -3.87
CA GLU A 225 0.52 -15.35 -4.43
C GLU A 225 -0.76 -15.02 -3.66
N GLN A 226 -0.70 -14.99 -2.32
CA GLN A 226 -1.83 -14.57 -1.48
C GLN A 226 -2.27 -13.13 -1.79
N GLN A 227 -1.32 -12.27 -2.14
CA GLN A 227 -1.51 -10.87 -2.51
C GLN A 227 -1.75 -10.66 -4.03
N GLY A 228 -2.05 -11.74 -4.76
CA GLY A 228 -2.50 -11.70 -6.16
C GLY A 228 -1.42 -11.52 -7.22
N GLY A 229 -0.15 -11.63 -6.84
CA GLY A 229 0.99 -11.65 -7.77
C GLY A 229 1.38 -13.06 -8.19
N GLU A 230 2.32 -13.15 -9.12
CA GLU A 230 2.85 -14.41 -9.66
C GLU A 230 4.38 -14.43 -9.50
N SER A 231 4.92 -15.51 -8.92
CA SER A 231 6.37 -15.70 -8.84
C SER A 231 6.94 -16.09 -10.21
N THR A 232 8.07 -15.51 -10.58
CA THR A 232 8.78 -15.85 -11.83
C THR A 232 10.30 -15.87 -11.66
N GLU A 233 10.98 -16.35 -12.70
CA GLU A 233 12.44 -16.41 -12.79
C GLU A 233 13.01 -15.17 -13.49
N ILE A 234 14.28 -14.85 -13.20
CA ILE A 234 14.95 -13.67 -13.77
C ILE A 234 15.04 -13.69 -15.30
N ASN A 235 14.97 -14.88 -15.90
CA ASN A 235 15.04 -15.10 -17.34
C ASN A 235 13.68 -14.98 -18.04
N ASP A 236 12.58 -14.83 -17.31
CA ASP A 236 11.25 -14.66 -17.92
C ASP A 236 11.13 -13.26 -18.57
N PRO A 237 10.88 -13.17 -19.89
CA PRO A 237 10.68 -11.89 -20.56
C PRO A 237 9.45 -11.12 -20.06
N ASN A 238 8.49 -11.80 -19.43
CA ASN A 238 7.29 -11.19 -18.86
C ASN A 238 7.48 -10.74 -17.40
N CYS A 239 8.68 -10.91 -16.83
CA CYS A 239 8.99 -10.43 -15.50
C CYS A 239 8.78 -8.90 -15.43
N THR A 240 8.02 -8.47 -14.43
CA THR A 240 7.68 -7.05 -14.21
C THR A 240 8.56 -6.41 -13.15
N HIS A 241 8.94 -7.17 -12.11
CA HIS A 241 9.70 -6.68 -10.97
C HIS A 241 10.75 -7.70 -10.54
N VAL A 242 11.94 -7.23 -10.20
CA VAL A 242 12.99 -8.01 -9.52
C VAL A 242 13.22 -7.37 -8.15
N VAL A 243 12.87 -8.10 -7.10
CA VAL A 243 13.10 -7.69 -5.71
C VAL A 243 14.45 -8.22 -5.27
N VAL A 244 15.30 -7.34 -4.76
CA VAL A 244 16.70 -7.64 -4.43
C VAL A 244 16.97 -7.41 -2.95
N ASP A 245 17.70 -8.34 -2.32
CA ASP A 245 18.29 -8.11 -1.00
C ASP A 245 19.56 -7.25 -1.11
N GLU A 246 19.44 -5.99 -0.66
CA GLU A 246 20.53 -5.01 -0.61
C GLU A 246 21.74 -5.44 0.23
N SER A 247 21.55 -6.37 1.17
CA SER A 247 22.64 -6.87 2.02
C SER A 247 23.53 -7.88 1.31
N ASN A 248 22.95 -8.63 0.35
CA ASN A 248 23.61 -9.78 -0.27
C ASN A 248 24.00 -9.52 -1.73
N VAL A 249 23.34 -8.57 -2.40
CA VAL A 249 23.53 -8.28 -3.82
C VAL A 249 24.24 -6.94 -3.99
N ASN A 250 25.47 -6.98 -4.51
CA ASN A 250 26.29 -5.78 -4.76
C ASN A 250 26.39 -5.42 -6.25
N VAL A 251 25.73 -6.17 -7.13
CA VAL A 251 25.78 -5.99 -8.59
C VAL A 251 24.37 -6.07 -9.16
N LEU A 252 24.07 -5.22 -10.14
CA LEU A 252 22.79 -5.23 -10.82
C LEU A 252 22.53 -6.61 -11.46
N PRO A 253 21.40 -7.27 -11.18
CA PRO A 253 21.07 -8.54 -11.80
C PRO A 253 20.96 -8.38 -13.33
N ASN A 254 21.59 -9.29 -14.09
CA ASN A 254 21.49 -9.27 -15.56
C ASN A 254 20.08 -9.67 -15.99
N LEU A 255 19.30 -8.68 -16.42
CA LEU A 255 17.93 -8.87 -16.86
C LEU A 255 17.86 -9.27 -18.34
N VAL A 256 16.99 -10.24 -18.63
CA VAL A 256 16.53 -10.52 -20.00
C VAL A 256 15.42 -9.53 -20.41
N SER A 257 14.61 -9.08 -19.45
CA SER A 257 13.53 -8.10 -19.67
C SER A 257 14.05 -6.66 -19.52
N VAL A 258 14.01 -5.88 -20.60
CA VAL A 258 14.51 -4.49 -20.64
C VAL A 258 13.59 -3.52 -19.87
N SER A 259 12.40 -3.96 -19.45
CA SER A 259 11.38 -3.10 -18.82
C SER A 259 11.03 -3.46 -17.38
N ALA A 260 11.69 -4.45 -16.77
CA ALA A 260 11.42 -4.84 -15.39
C ALA A 260 12.00 -3.82 -14.39
N PHE A 261 11.26 -3.51 -13.33
CA PHE A 261 11.76 -2.67 -12.25
C PHE A 261 12.64 -3.48 -11.30
N ILE A 262 13.84 -2.98 -11.00
CA ILE A 262 14.72 -3.56 -9.98
C ILE A 262 14.53 -2.76 -8.70
N VAL A 263 13.91 -3.38 -7.71
CA VAL A 263 13.48 -2.73 -6.48
C VAL A 263 14.06 -3.41 -5.25
N LYS A 264 14.18 -2.60 -4.20
CA LYS A 264 14.58 -2.98 -2.85
C LYS A 264 13.51 -3.83 -2.16
N THR A 265 13.90 -4.64 -1.18
CA THR A 265 12.98 -5.45 -0.33
C THR A 265 11.85 -4.63 0.26
N GLY A 266 12.13 -3.38 0.65
CA GLY A 266 11.16 -2.47 1.23
C GLY A 266 9.93 -2.22 0.34
N TRP A 267 10.06 -2.29 -0.99
CA TRP A 267 8.92 -2.14 -1.90
C TRP A 267 7.88 -3.25 -1.68
N PHE A 268 8.34 -4.49 -1.57
CA PHE A 268 7.48 -5.65 -1.42
C PHE A 268 6.72 -5.57 -0.09
N TRP A 269 7.45 -5.42 1.02
CA TRP A 269 6.84 -5.41 2.35
C TRP A 269 5.98 -4.16 2.60
N THR A 270 6.38 -2.99 2.11
CA THR A 270 5.51 -1.79 2.16
C THR A 270 4.21 -2.01 1.39
N SER A 271 4.26 -2.69 0.24
CA SER A 271 3.07 -2.98 -0.55
C SER A 271 2.11 -3.93 0.18
N VAL A 272 2.64 -4.95 0.86
CA VAL A 272 1.86 -5.88 1.68
C VAL A 272 1.25 -5.16 2.89
N GLN A 273 2.05 -4.38 3.62
CA GLN A 273 1.61 -3.67 4.82
C GLN A 273 0.46 -2.69 4.54
N ASN A 274 0.55 -1.96 3.43
CA ASN A 274 -0.42 -0.93 3.06
C ASN A 274 -1.63 -1.47 2.27
N GLU A 275 -1.61 -2.75 1.87
CA GLU A 275 -2.59 -3.34 0.95
C GLU A 275 -2.78 -2.53 -0.35
N ALA A 276 -1.70 -1.90 -0.81
CA ALA A 276 -1.63 -1.15 -2.06
C ALA A 276 -0.21 -1.24 -2.59
N ALA A 277 -0.02 -1.32 -3.91
CA ALA A 277 1.33 -1.33 -4.48
C ALA A 277 2.07 -0.04 -4.08
N ALA A 278 3.30 -0.16 -3.59
CA ALA A 278 4.18 0.97 -3.36
C ALA A 278 4.70 1.54 -4.71
N ASP A 279 5.06 2.83 -4.75
CA ASP A 279 5.65 3.44 -5.94
C ASP A 279 7.06 2.87 -6.16
N GLU A 280 7.26 2.20 -7.29
CA GLU A 280 8.53 1.56 -7.64
C GLU A 280 9.70 2.56 -7.63
N LYS A 281 9.44 3.82 -7.98
CA LYS A 281 10.46 4.89 -8.08
C LYS A 281 11.13 5.21 -6.75
N GLU A 282 10.40 5.05 -5.64
CA GLU A 282 10.92 5.31 -4.29
C GLU A 282 11.88 4.21 -3.81
N TYR A 283 11.81 3.03 -4.44
CA TYR A 283 12.52 1.83 -4.00
C TYR A 283 13.48 1.27 -5.06
N LEU A 284 13.80 2.04 -6.10
CA LEU A 284 14.74 1.60 -7.13
C LEU A 284 16.12 1.26 -6.53
N PHE A 285 16.65 0.11 -6.91
CA PHE A 285 17.96 -0.35 -6.46
C PHE A 285 19.12 0.45 -7.07
N GLU A 286 18.93 1.01 -8.26
CA GLU A 286 19.96 1.82 -8.94
C GLU A 286 20.40 3.04 -8.11
N HIS A 287 19.44 3.75 -7.49
CA HIS A 287 19.73 4.88 -6.61
C HIS A 287 20.54 4.47 -5.36
N TYR A 288 20.34 3.24 -4.87
CA TYR A 288 21.13 2.70 -3.76
C TYR A 288 22.59 2.46 -4.19
N LEU A 289 22.80 1.84 -5.35
CA LEU A 289 24.15 1.65 -5.90
C LEU A 289 24.88 2.98 -6.13
N GLU A 290 24.20 4.01 -6.65
CA GLU A 290 24.82 5.33 -6.82
C GLU A 290 25.26 5.94 -5.48
N THR A 291 24.44 5.79 -4.44
CA THR A 291 24.70 6.33 -3.09
C THR A 291 25.84 5.59 -2.39
N VAL A 292 25.90 4.26 -2.52
CA VAL A 292 26.90 3.41 -1.83
C VAL A 292 28.23 3.33 -2.60
N LEU A 293 28.21 3.38 -3.93
CA LEU A 293 29.41 3.30 -4.77
C LEU A 293 30.09 4.67 -5.03
N SER A 294 29.43 5.80 -4.71
CA SER A 294 30.01 7.14 -4.86
C SER A 294 30.07 7.96 -3.56
N PRO A 295 30.91 7.61 -2.57
CA PRO A 295 31.04 8.41 -1.35
C PRO A 295 31.76 9.76 -1.54
N THR A 296 32.41 10.00 -2.69
CA THR A 296 33.34 11.12 -2.88
C THR A 296 32.77 12.36 -3.60
N ALA A 297 31.50 12.37 -3.98
CA ALA A 297 30.90 13.49 -4.73
C ALA A 297 30.14 14.53 -3.88
N SER A 298 30.02 14.35 -2.55
CA SER A 298 29.25 15.25 -1.68
C SER A 298 30.04 16.41 -1.06
N SER A 299 31.36 16.54 -1.29
CA SER A 299 32.17 17.63 -0.70
C SER A 299 32.42 18.85 -1.61
N ARG A 300 31.79 18.95 -2.79
CA ARG A 300 31.91 20.17 -3.61
C ARG A 300 30.61 20.54 -4.30
N ARG A 301 29.71 21.19 -3.55
CA ARG A 301 28.77 22.16 -4.10
C ARG A 301 28.33 23.10 -2.98
N ASN A 302 29.09 24.17 -2.80
CA ASN A 302 28.54 25.36 -2.17
C ASN A 302 28.79 26.56 -3.09
N SER A 303 27.76 27.39 -3.21
CA SER A 303 27.66 28.63 -3.99
C SER A 303 27.31 28.50 -5.48
N GLN A 304 26.01 28.49 -5.81
CA GLN A 304 25.35 29.64 -6.43
C GLN A 304 23.83 29.41 -6.58
N GLN A 305 23.11 30.51 -6.36
CA GLN A 305 21.66 30.59 -6.25
C GLN A 305 21.02 30.88 -7.63
N VAL A 306 19.70 30.61 -7.70
CA VAL A 306 18.65 31.20 -8.56
C VAL A 306 18.19 30.47 -9.86
N VAL A 307 16.85 30.33 -9.90
CA VAL A 307 15.86 30.32 -11.02
C VAL A 307 15.33 28.96 -11.50
N ALA A 308 14.02 28.81 -11.35
CA ALA A 308 13.17 27.79 -11.96
C ALA A 308 13.05 27.96 -13.49
N SER A 309 13.23 26.88 -14.26
CA SER A 309 12.60 26.69 -15.58
C SER A 309 12.53 25.20 -15.92
N ASN A 310 11.38 24.78 -16.46
CA ASN A 310 11.15 23.46 -17.08
C ASN A 310 12.23 23.09 -18.10
N VAL A 311 12.52 21.78 -18.28
CA VAL A 311 12.57 21.06 -19.57
C VAL A 311 13.35 19.72 -19.47
N THR A 312 12.63 18.64 -19.82
CA THR A 312 13.03 17.32 -20.38
C THR A 312 14.02 16.40 -19.69
N LEU A 313 13.56 15.15 -19.51
CA LEU A 313 14.38 13.93 -19.38
C LEU A 313 15.50 13.86 -20.43
N PRO A 314 16.71 13.44 -20.04
CA PRO A 314 17.61 12.74 -20.93
C PRO A 314 17.22 11.26 -20.97
N LYS A 315 16.96 10.79 -22.19
CA LYS A 315 17.02 9.39 -22.57
C LYS A 315 18.41 8.82 -22.22
N HIS A 316 18.43 7.56 -21.82
CA HIS A 316 19.57 6.63 -21.80
C HIS A 316 20.89 7.15 -22.43
N PRO A 317 22.02 6.95 -21.73
CA PRO A 317 23.25 6.61 -22.41
C PRO A 317 23.80 5.26 -21.96
N TYR A 318 23.78 4.33 -22.91
CA TYR A 318 24.78 3.29 -23.14
C TYR A 318 26.19 3.73 -22.74
N TRP A 319 26.98 2.91 -22.03
CA TRP A 319 28.44 2.83 -22.23
C TRP A 319 28.99 1.44 -21.84
N LEU A 320 30.02 1.08 -22.60
CA LEU A 320 30.61 -0.21 -22.84
C LEU A 320 31.39 -0.78 -21.65
N GLY A 321 31.37 -2.11 -21.54
CA GLY A 321 31.97 -2.85 -20.44
C GLY A 321 33.49 -2.99 -20.45
N VAL A 322 33.99 -3.40 -19.28
CA VAL A 322 35.16 -4.25 -19.06
C VAL A 322 34.86 -5.04 -17.76
N PRO A 323 35.07 -6.38 -17.69
CA PRO A 323 34.84 -7.13 -16.48
C PRO A 323 36.07 -7.10 -15.56
N LEU A 324 35.91 -6.61 -14.33
CA LEU A 324 36.92 -6.71 -13.27
C LEU A 324 36.66 -7.97 -12.44
N SER A 325 37.09 -9.11 -12.98
CA SER A 325 37.38 -10.30 -12.19
C SER A 325 38.80 -10.18 -11.61
N LYS A 326 38.97 -10.67 -10.38
CA LYS A 326 40.17 -10.65 -9.51
C LYS A 326 40.23 -9.50 -8.51
N ILE A 327 39.60 -9.72 -7.35
CA ILE A 327 40.19 -9.51 -6.02
C ILE A 327 39.41 -10.45 -5.08
N LEU A 328 40.13 -11.13 -4.19
CA LEU A 328 39.71 -12.20 -3.25
C LEU A 328 39.85 -13.62 -3.78
N GLN A 329 41.10 -14.06 -3.83
CA GLN A 329 41.49 -15.41 -3.50
C GLN A 329 42.18 -15.35 -2.12
N ASN A 330 41.93 -16.37 -1.29
CA ASN A 330 42.39 -16.62 0.10
C ASN A 330 41.26 -16.42 1.13
N GLY A 331 40.84 -17.41 1.92
CA GLY A 331 41.26 -18.80 2.07
C GLY A 331 40.18 -19.54 2.89
N ALA A 332 40.06 -20.85 2.68
CA ALA A 332 39.20 -21.73 3.45
C ALA A 332 39.87 -22.13 4.76
N ASP A 333 39.08 -22.39 5.81
CA ASP A 333 39.06 -23.67 6.53
C ASP A 333 37.97 -23.65 7.63
N SER A 334 37.07 -24.66 7.60
CA SER A 334 36.20 -25.06 8.72
C SER A 334 36.91 -26.18 9.52
N PRO A 335 36.58 -26.45 10.81
CA PRO A 335 35.42 -27.30 11.12
C PRO A 335 34.73 -27.13 12.51
N ALA A 336 33.45 -27.55 12.56
CA ALA A 336 32.76 -28.35 13.58
C ALA A 336 32.48 -27.85 15.04
N SER A 337 31.17 -27.79 15.35
CA SER A 337 30.43 -28.45 16.46
C SER A 337 30.41 -27.95 17.93
N VAL A 338 29.16 -27.91 18.42
CA VAL A 338 28.55 -28.02 19.79
C VAL A 338 28.80 -27.02 20.92
N SER A 339 27.65 -26.54 21.43
CA SER A 339 27.27 -26.30 22.83
C SER A 339 27.76 -25.05 23.58
N GLY A 340 26.81 -24.13 23.78
CA GLY A 340 26.42 -23.61 25.10
C GLY A 340 27.37 -22.66 25.83
N SER A 341 27.13 -21.35 25.67
CA SER A 341 27.29 -20.36 26.76
C SER A 341 26.49 -19.10 26.41
N PHE A 342 25.59 -18.71 27.31
CA PHE A 342 24.56 -17.68 27.17
C PHE A 342 25.05 -16.25 27.52
N LEU A 343 26.36 -15.97 27.62
CA LEU A 343 26.82 -14.66 28.14
C LEU A 343 28.06 -14.02 27.49
N ASP A 344 28.52 -14.45 26.32
CA ASP A 344 29.65 -13.79 25.64
C ASP A 344 29.25 -13.27 24.26
N CYS A 345 28.75 -12.03 24.19
CA CYS A 345 28.71 -11.22 22.96
C CYS A 345 28.31 -9.75 23.27
N THR A 346 29.19 -9.00 23.96
CA THR A 346 29.22 -7.53 23.83
C THR A 346 30.51 -7.13 23.13
N ALA A 347 30.65 -7.51 21.86
CA ALA A 347 31.66 -6.91 21.00
C ALA A 347 31.13 -5.53 20.54
N SER A 348 31.88 -4.48 20.84
CA SER A 348 31.58 -3.10 20.42
C SER A 348 31.46 -2.99 18.89
N PRO A 349 30.49 -2.24 18.34
CA PRO A 349 30.50 -1.89 16.93
C PRO A 349 31.48 -0.74 16.66
N ASP A 350 32.16 -0.82 15.52
CA ASP A 350 33.02 0.22 14.97
C ASP A 350 32.29 1.55 14.80
N LYS A 351 32.95 2.64 15.21
CA LYS A 351 32.49 4.03 15.09
C LYS A 351 32.35 4.43 13.63
N GLN A 352 31.13 4.59 13.10
CA GLN A 352 30.86 5.54 12.01
C GLN A 352 29.47 6.21 12.11
N LEU A 353 29.53 7.53 12.37
CA LEU A 353 28.69 8.62 11.86
C LEU A 353 27.26 8.82 12.40
N LEU A 354 27.15 9.74 13.38
CA LEU A 354 26.01 10.65 13.53
C LEU A 354 26.57 12.08 13.48
N ASP A 355 26.33 12.78 12.37
CA ASP A 355 26.78 14.14 12.15
C ASP A 355 25.54 15.06 12.04
N GLY A 356 25.52 16.13 12.84
CA GLY A 356 24.44 17.12 12.81
C GLY A 356 24.32 17.97 14.07
N ILE A 357 25.13 19.04 14.17
CA ILE A 357 24.96 20.34 14.90
C ILE A 357 26.27 21.15 14.68
N PRO A 358 26.26 22.50 14.59
CA PRO A 358 27.14 23.26 13.70
C PRO A 358 28.57 23.44 14.22
N GLU A 359 29.50 23.32 13.27
CA GLU A 359 30.85 23.87 13.18
C GLU A 359 31.40 24.52 14.48
N VAL A 360 32.02 23.69 15.31
CA VAL A 360 33.03 24.13 16.29
C VAL A 360 34.28 23.28 16.11
N GLU A 361 35.39 24.01 16.11
CA GLU A 361 36.78 23.65 15.77
C GLU A 361 37.19 22.19 15.98
N ALA A 362 37.91 21.65 14.98
CA ALA A 362 38.46 20.30 14.94
C ALA A 362 39.25 19.97 16.22
N VAL A 363 38.72 19.06 17.03
CA VAL A 363 39.40 18.52 18.22
C VAL A 363 40.23 17.31 17.80
N ASP A 364 41.55 17.41 17.99
CA ASP A 364 42.57 16.39 17.74
C ASP A 364 42.20 15.01 18.30
N THR A 365 42.04 14.03 17.40
CA THR A 365 41.75 12.62 17.71
C THR A 365 42.85 11.96 18.54
N GLU A 366 44.10 12.46 18.48
CA GLU A 366 45.22 11.97 19.29
C GLU A 366 45.16 12.40 20.77
N ASN A 367 44.46 13.49 21.09
CA ASN A 367 44.30 13.95 22.48
C ASN A 367 43.26 13.14 23.25
N LEU A 368 42.20 12.66 22.60
CA LEU A 368 41.18 11.80 23.23
C LEU A 368 41.74 10.44 23.68
N GLN A 369 42.68 9.88 22.93
CA GLN A 369 43.35 8.62 23.27
C GLN A 369 44.29 8.80 24.48
N LYS A 370 45.07 9.90 24.51
CA LYS A 370 45.95 10.26 25.65
C LYS A 370 45.19 10.62 26.93
N VAL A 371 43.99 11.20 26.82
CA VAL A 371 43.13 11.47 27.99
C VAL A 371 42.67 10.17 28.63
N ARG A 372 42.33 9.13 27.85
CA ARG A 372 41.89 7.81 28.36
C ARG A 372 42.98 7.05 29.13
N GLU A 373 44.26 7.26 28.77
CA GLU A 373 45.43 6.64 29.42
C GLU A 373 45.76 7.25 30.80
N ASN A 374 45.33 8.49 31.08
CA ASN A 374 45.55 9.17 32.37
C ASN A 374 44.38 9.02 33.37
N LEU A 375 43.34 8.25 33.03
CA LEU A 375 42.16 8.06 33.89
C LEU A 375 42.43 6.99 34.95
N SER A 376 41.85 7.18 36.14
CA SER A 376 41.86 6.14 37.15
C SER A 376 41.13 4.90 36.63
N LYS A 377 41.55 3.70 37.05
CA LYS A 377 40.86 2.44 36.68
C LYS A 377 39.36 2.50 36.99
N ARG A 378 39.00 3.16 38.10
CA ARG A 378 37.61 3.37 38.51
C ARG A 378 36.85 4.25 37.52
N HIS A 379 37.47 5.34 37.06
CA HIS A 379 36.88 6.21 36.06
C HIS A 379 36.69 5.49 34.72
N GLN A 380 37.66 4.66 34.30
CA GLN A 380 37.53 3.85 33.08
C GLN A 380 36.32 2.90 33.13
N VAL A 381 36.17 2.15 34.23
CA VAL A 381 35.01 1.26 34.44
C VAL A 381 33.69 2.05 34.49
N PHE A 382 33.71 3.25 35.08
CA PHE A 382 32.52 4.11 35.11
C PHE A 382 32.13 4.61 33.71
N LEU A 383 33.09 5.00 32.87
CA LEU A 383 32.80 5.40 31.50
C LEU A 383 32.24 4.23 30.68
N GLU A 384 32.73 3.01 30.90
CA GLU A 384 32.17 1.79 30.30
C GLU A 384 30.71 1.57 30.73
N LEU A 385 30.38 1.79 32.01
CA LEU A 385 29.00 1.75 32.49
C LEU A 385 28.12 2.80 31.79
N VAL A 386 28.60 4.03 31.62
CA VAL A 386 27.86 5.09 30.90
C VAL A 386 27.64 4.71 29.43
N GLU A 387 28.64 4.11 28.79
CA GLU A 387 28.59 3.68 27.40
C GLU A 387 27.61 2.53 27.18
N THR A 388 27.68 1.50 28.03
CA THR A 388 26.74 0.36 28.00
C THR A 388 25.31 0.78 28.31
N GLU A 389 25.09 1.69 29.27
CA GLU A 389 23.78 2.26 29.56
C GLU A 389 23.26 3.12 28.38
N ALA A 390 24.12 3.90 27.73
CA ALA A 390 23.76 4.68 26.55
C ALA A 390 23.29 3.78 25.40
N ASN A 391 23.99 2.66 25.18
CA ASN A 391 23.60 1.66 24.19
C ASN A 391 22.27 1.01 24.55
N TYR A 392 22.08 0.63 25.82
CA TYR A 392 20.82 0.06 26.30
C TYR A 392 19.64 1.01 26.09
N VAL A 393 19.74 2.26 26.53
CA VAL A 393 18.70 3.29 26.31
C VAL A 393 18.48 3.55 24.82
N GLY A 394 19.54 3.48 24.00
CA GLY A 394 19.44 3.54 22.54
C GLY A 394 18.53 2.45 21.98
N ILE A 395 18.75 1.18 22.37
CA ILE A 395 17.91 0.05 21.95
C ILE A 395 16.45 0.25 22.41
N LEU A 396 16.24 0.64 23.68
CA LEU A 396 14.91 0.90 24.20
C LEU A 396 14.20 2.02 23.41
N ASN A 397 14.93 3.08 23.06
CA ASN A 397 14.43 4.17 22.23
C ASN A 397 14.01 3.68 20.84
N THR A 398 14.82 2.84 20.21
CA THR A 398 14.51 2.23 18.90
C THR A 398 13.21 1.44 18.96
N ILE A 399 13.01 0.61 20.00
CA ILE A 399 11.76 -0.14 20.20
C ILE A 399 10.56 0.80 20.35
N MET A 400 10.71 1.87 21.13
CA MET A 400 9.64 2.85 21.35
C MET A 400 9.28 3.61 20.06
N MET A 401 10.28 4.07 19.30
CA MET A 401 10.09 4.98 18.17
C MET A 401 9.79 4.28 16.85
N LEU A 402 10.38 3.10 16.61
CA LEU A 402 10.22 2.38 15.34
C LEU A 402 9.12 1.31 15.38
N PHE A 403 8.74 0.82 16.55
CA PHE A 403 7.71 -0.23 16.69
C PHE A 403 6.48 0.29 17.41
N LYS A 404 6.60 0.64 18.70
CA LYS A 404 5.44 0.98 19.54
C LYS A 404 4.67 2.19 19.03
N LEU A 405 5.33 3.33 18.87
CA LEU A 405 4.67 4.59 18.51
C LEU A 405 3.99 4.52 17.12
N PRO A 406 4.62 3.95 16.07
CA PRO A 406 3.94 3.74 14.80
C PRO A 406 2.69 2.85 14.93
N LEU A 407 2.76 1.76 15.68
CA LEU A 407 1.63 0.87 15.88
C LEU A 407 0.48 1.57 16.64
N GLU A 408 0.77 2.29 17.72
CA GLU A 408 -0.23 3.08 18.45
C GLU A 408 -0.88 4.17 17.59
N ASN A 409 -0.10 4.83 16.73
CA ASN A 409 -0.62 5.85 15.82
C ASN A 409 -1.53 5.27 14.73
N LEU A 410 -1.48 3.97 14.48
CA LEU A 410 -2.35 3.25 13.54
C LEU A 410 -3.62 2.69 14.21
N VAL A 411 -3.63 2.52 15.52
CA VAL A 411 -4.81 2.08 16.29
C VAL A 411 -5.96 3.06 16.08
N GLY A 412 -7.15 2.54 15.76
CA GLY A 412 -8.36 3.34 15.56
C GLY A 412 -8.45 4.09 14.23
N LYS A 413 -7.45 3.99 13.34
CA LYS A 413 -7.55 4.49 11.96
C LYS A 413 -8.17 3.40 11.08
N SER A 414 -9.44 3.58 10.71
CA SER A 414 -10.20 2.62 9.90
C SER A 414 -9.41 2.17 8.65
N GLY A 415 -9.26 0.85 8.49
CA GLY A 415 -8.54 0.21 7.38
C GLY A 415 -7.00 0.20 7.48
N LYS A 416 -6.39 0.92 8.42
CA LYS A 416 -4.92 1.01 8.58
C LYS A 416 -4.38 0.41 9.87
N GLU A 417 -5.25 -0.09 10.74
CA GLU A 417 -4.89 -0.76 11.98
C GLU A 417 -4.15 -2.08 11.69
N LEU A 418 -2.95 -2.24 12.25
CA LEU A 418 -2.14 -3.46 12.14
C LEU A 418 -2.37 -4.40 13.32
N LEU A 419 -2.50 -3.82 14.51
CA LEU A 419 -2.77 -4.49 15.77
C LEU A 419 -3.86 -3.72 16.50
N ASN A 420 -4.72 -4.43 17.22
CA ASN A 420 -5.72 -3.79 18.06
C ASN A 420 -5.09 -3.20 19.33
N SER A 421 -5.83 -2.31 20.01
CA SER A 421 -5.35 -1.66 21.23
C SER A 421 -4.94 -2.64 22.34
N THR A 422 -5.54 -3.82 22.42
CA THR A 422 -5.24 -4.83 23.44
C THR A 422 -3.92 -5.52 23.14
N GLU A 423 -3.70 -5.92 21.89
CA GLU A 423 -2.47 -6.56 21.41
C GLU A 423 -1.27 -5.64 21.60
N VAL A 424 -1.38 -4.37 21.18
CA VAL A 424 -0.32 -3.36 21.36
C VAL A 424 0.02 -3.20 22.85
N LYS A 425 -0.99 -3.22 23.73
CA LYS A 425 -0.80 -3.12 25.17
C LYS A 425 -0.17 -4.37 25.77
N ILE A 426 -0.49 -5.57 25.28
CA ILE A 426 0.15 -6.81 25.73
C ILE A 426 1.61 -6.85 25.30
N ILE A 427 1.92 -6.41 24.07
CA ILE A 427 3.27 -6.46 23.52
C ILE A 427 4.17 -5.38 24.14
N PHE A 428 3.69 -4.14 24.20
CA PHE A 428 4.53 -2.98 24.58
C PHE A 428 4.15 -2.30 25.89
N GLY A 429 3.03 -2.67 26.54
CA GLY A 429 2.48 -1.89 27.67
C GLY A 429 3.39 -1.80 28.90
N ASN A 430 4.23 -2.80 29.13
CA ASN A 430 5.16 -2.84 30.26
C ASN A 430 6.53 -2.21 29.94
N PHE A 431 6.75 -1.78 28.71
CA PHE A 431 8.05 -1.28 28.22
C PHE A 431 8.34 0.20 28.55
N PRO A 432 7.37 1.16 28.42
CA PRO A 432 7.62 2.58 28.67
C PRO A 432 8.20 2.89 30.06
N PRO A 433 7.73 2.28 31.17
CA PRO A 433 8.31 2.53 32.49
C PRO A 433 9.80 2.17 32.58
N ILE A 434 10.25 1.11 31.89
CA ILE A 434 11.66 0.72 31.86
C ILE A 434 12.49 1.77 31.11
N TYR A 435 12.01 2.18 29.92
CA TYR A 435 12.66 3.22 29.13
C TYR A 435 12.80 4.54 29.89
N ASP A 436 11.73 5.00 30.56
CA ASP A 436 11.73 6.28 31.26
C ASP A 436 12.73 6.31 32.42
N VAL A 437 12.85 5.20 33.17
CA VAL A 437 13.79 5.09 34.30
C VAL A 437 15.23 5.05 33.81
N HIS A 438 15.53 4.22 32.81
CA HIS A 438 16.88 4.09 32.26
C HIS A 438 17.34 5.37 31.54
N LYS A 439 16.43 6.08 30.85
CA LYS A 439 16.73 7.39 30.27
C LYS A 439 17.15 8.42 31.33
N GLN A 440 16.45 8.45 32.46
CA GLN A 440 16.79 9.35 33.56
C GLN A 440 18.08 8.92 34.28
N LEU A 441 18.30 7.61 34.44
CA LEU A 441 19.53 7.05 35.00
C LEU A 441 20.73 7.43 34.13
N LEU A 442 20.64 7.25 32.81
CA LEU A 442 21.67 7.65 31.86
C LEU A 442 22.01 9.14 31.97
N GLU A 443 21.01 10.01 32.06
CA GLU A 443 21.24 11.45 32.21
C GLU A 443 22.00 11.77 33.50
N ALA A 444 21.64 11.13 34.61
CA ALA A 444 22.36 11.29 35.89
C ALA A 444 23.80 10.74 35.82
N LEU A 445 24.02 9.63 35.11
CA LEU A 445 25.34 9.05 34.89
C LEU A 445 26.21 9.97 34.00
N ARG A 446 25.64 10.54 32.93
CA ARG A 446 26.32 11.53 32.06
C ARG A 446 26.70 12.80 32.81
N CYS A 447 25.80 13.33 33.65
CA CYS A 447 26.09 14.47 34.51
C CYS A 447 27.28 14.19 35.45
N SER A 448 27.36 12.96 35.96
CA SER A 448 28.43 12.48 36.84
C SER A 448 29.75 12.24 36.09
N ALA A 449 29.68 11.82 34.83
CA ALA A 449 30.84 11.67 33.95
C ALA A 449 31.46 13.03 33.59
N ALA A 450 30.62 14.03 33.30
CA ALA A 450 31.07 15.38 32.99
C ALA A 450 31.71 16.10 34.19
N ASN A 451 31.25 15.80 35.40
CA ASN A 451 31.73 16.41 36.65
C ASN A 451 32.45 15.39 37.54
N TRP A 452 33.31 14.56 36.94
CA TRP A 452 33.94 13.46 37.67
C TRP A 452 34.84 13.94 38.81
N THR A 453 34.65 13.33 39.98
CA THR A 453 35.57 13.41 41.11
C THR A 453 35.77 12.02 41.72
N GLU A 454 36.94 11.76 42.31
CA GLU A 454 37.22 10.43 42.89
C GLU A 454 36.36 10.10 44.12
N ASP A 455 35.75 11.08 44.76
CA ASP A 455 34.84 10.93 45.90
C ASP A 455 33.35 10.76 45.50
N ILE A 456 33.02 10.87 44.21
CA ILE A 456 31.64 10.74 43.73
C ILE A 456 31.05 9.38 44.12
N SER A 457 29.81 9.35 44.59
CA SER A 457 29.14 8.10 44.98
C SER A 457 28.19 7.63 43.89
N ILE A 458 28.67 6.74 43.03
CA ILE A 458 27.87 6.10 41.95
C ILE A 458 26.67 5.35 42.56
N GLY A 459 26.86 4.70 43.71
CA GLY A 459 25.79 3.99 44.40
C GLY A 459 24.61 4.89 44.82
N LYS A 460 24.85 6.16 45.15
CA LYS A 460 23.74 7.11 45.44
C LYS A 460 22.85 7.35 44.22
N ILE A 461 23.41 7.26 43.01
CA ILE A 461 22.64 7.40 41.77
C ILE A 461 21.68 6.20 41.65
N PHE A 462 22.18 4.98 41.78
CA PHE A 462 21.34 3.78 41.71
C PHE A 462 20.30 3.73 42.84
N LEU A 463 20.67 4.05 44.08
CA LEU A 463 19.73 4.11 45.21
C LEU A 463 18.62 5.15 45.00
N LYS A 464 18.86 6.21 44.21
CA LYS A 464 17.83 7.19 43.86
C LYS A 464 16.79 6.60 42.91
N TYR A 465 17.19 5.75 41.97
CA TYR A 465 16.31 5.17 40.93
C TYR A 465 15.82 3.74 41.27
N GLU A 466 16.33 3.12 42.33
CA GLU A 466 15.93 1.80 42.81
C GLU A 466 14.40 1.62 42.97
N PRO A 467 13.65 2.57 43.56
CA PRO A 467 12.21 2.40 43.72
C PRO A 467 11.47 2.29 42.38
N ASP A 468 11.93 3.04 41.37
CA ASP A 468 11.33 3.03 40.04
C ASP A 468 11.71 1.76 39.26
N LEU A 469 12.96 1.28 39.39
CA LEU A 469 13.41 0.02 38.82
C LEU A 469 12.63 -1.18 39.39
N VAL A 470 12.47 -1.23 40.71
CA VAL A 470 11.69 -2.28 41.40
C VAL A 470 10.22 -2.26 40.99
N LYS A 471 9.69 -1.10 40.63
CA LYS A 471 8.31 -0.98 40.14
C LYS A 471 8.16 -1.37 38.66
N ALA A 472 9.14 -1.03 37.82
CA ALA A 472 9.05 -1.19 36.36
C ALA A 472 9.29 -2.63 35.88
N TYR A 473 10.26 -3.33 36.47
CA TYR A 473 10.70 -4.64 35.96
C TYR A 473 9.77 -5.83 36.25
N PRO A 474 9.15 -5.99 37.43
CA PRO A 474 8.33 -7.17 37.72
C PRO A 474 7.16 -7.37 36.75
N PRO A 475 6.39 -6.34 36.36
CA PRO A 475 5.37 -6.49 35.32
C PRO A 475 5.95 -6.94 33.98
N TYR A 476 7.10 -6.42 33.56
CA TYR A 476 7.72 -6.83 32.30
C TYR A 476 8.15 -8.30 32.32
N VAL A 477 8.92 -8.70 33.33
CA VAL A 477 9.46 -10.06 33.44
C VAL A 477 8.35 -11.10 33.61
N ASN A 478 7.34 -10.82 34.46
CA ASN A 478 6.26 -11.76 34.73
C ASN A 478 5.36 -12.02 33.51
N PHE A 479 5.23 -11.04 32.61
CA PHE A 479 4.40 -11.15 31.41
C PHE A 479 5.21 -11.37 30.12
N PHE A 480 6.54 -11.52 30.20
CA PHE A 480 7.42 -11.63 29.03
C PHE A 480 7.02 -12.79 28.10
N GLU A 481 6.74 -13.97 28.65
CA GLU A 481 6.31 -15.13 27.85
C GLU A 481 4.98 -14.88 27.13
N ASN A 482 4.04 -14.20 27.77
CA ASN A 482 2.76 -13.81 27.14
C ASN A 482 2.99 -12.77 26.04
N THR A 483 3.87 -11.79 26.27
CA THR A 483 4.28 -10.81 25.26
C THR A 483 4.90 -11.49 24.04
N LYS A 484 5.83 -12.44 24.26
CA LYS A 484 6.49 -13.20 23.21
C LYS A 484 5.48 -14.03 22.40
N GLN A 485 4.63 -14.79 23.07
CA GLN A 485 3.59 -15.59 22.41
C GLN A 485 2.65 -14.70 21.59
N MET A 486 2.18 -13.59 22.15
CA MET A 486 1.30 -12.64 21.44
C MET A 486 1.98 -12.05 20.20
N LEU A 487 3.27 -11.75 20.28
CA LEU A 487 4.05 -11.24 19.15
C LEU A 487 4.16 -12.29 18.04
N GLU A 488 4.50 -13.54 18.38
CA GLU A 488 4.58 -14.67 17.44
C GLU A 488 3.22 -14.97 16.78
N GLU A 489 2.15 -15.00 17.58
CA GLU A 489 0.79 -15.20 17.08
C GLU A 489 0.35 -14.08 16.13
N CYS A 490 0.69 -12.82 16.46
CA CYS A 490 0.39 -11.69 15.58
C CYS A 490 1.22 -11.75 14.29
N ASP A 491 2.50 -12.09 14.36
CA ASP A 491 3.38 -12.20 13.19
C ASP A 491 2.89 -13.28 12.22
N GLN A 492 2.52 -14.46 12.74
CA GLN A 492 2.03 -15.57 11.92
C GLN A 492 0.65 -15.32 11.31
N ASN A 493 -0.28 -14.76 12.08
CA ASN A 493 -1.68 -14.66 11.67
C ASN A 493 -2.02 -13.34 10.95
N LYS A 494 -1.15 -12.33 11.00
CA LYS A 494 -1.41 -11.00 10.43
C LYS A 494 -0.33 -10.61 9.42
N PRO A 495 -0.53 -10.91 8.11
CA PRO A 495 0.45 -10.63 7.06
C PRO A 495 0.92 -9.17 6.99
N ARG A 496 0.03 -8.21 7.31
CA ARG A 496 0.38 -6.78 7.32
C ARG A 496 1.29 -6.40 8.48
N PHE A 497 1.11 -7.05 9.63
CA PHE A 497 1.99 -6.87 10.78
C PHE A 497 3.35 -7.54 10.55
N HIS A 498 3.36 -8.73 9.96
CA HIS A 498 4.60 -9.37 9.49
C HIS A 498 5.39 -8.46 8.54
N ALA A 499 4.70 -7.90 7.55
CA ALA A 499 5.29 -6.95 6.60
C ALA A 499 5.83 -5.69 7.29
N PHE A 500 5.15 -5.18 8.32
CA PHE A 500 5.64 -4.09 9.16
C PHE A 500 6.95 -4.46 9.88
N LEU A 501 7.02 -5.65 10.50
CA LEU A 501 8.25 -6.11 11.16
C LEU A 501 9.40 -6.24 10.16
N LYS A 502 9.14 -6.82 8.98
CA LYS A 502 10.12 -6.93 7.89
C LYS A 502 10.60 -5.56 7.40
N ASN A 503 9.70 -4.59 7.25
CA ASN A 503 10.08 -3.22 6.93
C ASN A 503 10.99 -2.60 8.00
N CYS A 504 10.63 -2.73 9.28
CA CYS A 504 11.46 -2.22 10.37
C CYS A 504 12.87 -2.85 10.38
N GLN A 505 13.01 -4.12 10.00
CA GLN A 505 14.30 -4.81 9.92
C GLN A 505 15.22 -4.26 8.81
N THR A 506 14.67 -3.62 7.78
CA THR A 506 15.46 -2.97 6.72
C THR A 506 16.08 -1.63 7.16
N ILE A 507 15.62 -1.06 8.28
CA ILE A 507 16.16 0.18 8.84
C ILE A 507 17.54 -0.11 9.46
N PRO A 508 18.61 0.61 9.08
CA PRO A 508 19.96 0.36 9.59
C PRO A 508 20.08 0.40 11.12
N GLU A 509 19.28 1.25 11.77
CA GLU A 509 19.20 1.39 13.24
C GLU A 509 18.71 0.12 13.94
N CYS A 510 17.92 -0.72 13.25
CA CYS A 510 17.50 -2.03 13.73
C CYS A 510 18.55 -3.11 13.44
N GLY A 511 19.26 -3.00 12.32
CA GLY A 511 20.16 -4.05 11.78
C GLY A 511 21.36 -4.38 12.67
N SER A 512 21.86 -3.44 13.46
CA SER A 512 22.98 -3.68 14.38
C SER A 512 22.60 -4.48 15.63
N TYR A 513 21.32 -4.51 16.01
CA TYR A 513 20.86 -5.12 17.26
C TYR A 513 19.89 -6.30 17.08
N PHE A 514 19.10 -6.33 15.99
CA PHE A 514 17.96 -7.24 15.86
C PHE A 514 18.15 -8.46 14.95
N ARG A 515 19.26 -8.59 14.21
CA ARG A 515 19.51 -9.78 13.36
C ARG A 515 19.57 -11.11 14.14
N ASN A 516 19.68 -11.08 15.47
CA ASN A 516 19.84 -12.26 16.32
C ASN A 516 18.80 -12.38 17.47
N ILE A 517 17.77 -11.54 17.54
CA ILE A 517 16.86 -11.46 18.71
C ILE A 517 15.43 -11.98 18.42
N LEU A 518 15.06 -12.12 17.16
CA LEU A 518 13.85 -12.82 16.71
C LEU A 518 14.30 -13.99 15.82
#